data_AF-A0A093XNR9-F1
#
_entry.id   AF-A0A093XNR9-F1
#
_cell.length_a   1.000
_cell.length_b   1.000
_cell.length_c   1.000
_cell.angle_alpha   90.00
_cell.angle_beta   90.00
_cell.angle_gamma   90.00
#
_symmetry.space_group_name_H-M   'P 1'
#
loop_
_entity.id
_entity.type
_entity.pdbx_description
1 polymer ?
#
loop_
_entity_poly.entity_id
_entity_poly.type
_entity_poly.pdbx_seq_one_letter_code
_entity_poly.pdbx_strand_id
1 'polypeptide(L)'
;MLTRPFLMLKASLGMVLRACYLRKKASMAVVAFTLLWLFLSSHQKPPLIDPEFGLVRNITSESRYAIATFLTGGNKKSLNAKEMETNAYNTATRVLAYQLLHAPETRCNSSVDFVVLVTPNVPKYTRDQLTADGAVVVEAKDIPLSWWVSTGVTRWKDQFLKLRLFEMTQYDRILFVDADTLIRGKLDDIFDELEVQRPANTLSRRIRRADEAPLPAQYMFAARSDNQLTGERRHPFPPLNTEVFSAGFWIAAPSQELFDYFMSILKHYRRFDPHTMEQSLLNYAFRRDGPMPWREMHYKWSATWPNSGDVEGHVVTLHEKFWKTGPQDLRKLWREQRGNMQRYFSKHAH
;
A
#
# COMPACT_ATOMS: atom_id res chain seq x y z
N MET A 1 75.42 19.55 42.64
CA MET A 1 74.05 19.59 43.20
C MET A 1 73.09 19.95 42.07
N LEU A 2 72.59 18.97 41.31
CA LEU A 2 71.46 19.18 40.40
C LEU A 2 70.20 18.69 41.14
N THR A 3 69.35 19.65 41.46
CA THR A 3 68.27 19.59 42.44
C THR A 3 67.12 18.69 41.97
N ARG A 4 66.59 17.87 42.91
CA ARG A 4 65.35 17.05 42.83
C ARG A 4 64.22 17.56 41.90
N PRO A 5 63.92 18.87 41.77
CA PRO A 5 62.93 19.39 40.81
C PRO A 5 63.15 19.01 39.34
N PHE A 6 64.39 18.83 38.87
CA PHE A 6 64.67 18.51 37.46
C PHE A 6 64.32 17.07 37.07
N LEU A 7 64.38 16.11 38.02
CA LEU A 7 63.98 14.72 37.77
C LEU A 7 62.45 14.58 37.69
N MET A 8 61.70 15.31 38.52
CA MET A 8 60.23 15.29 38.48
C MET A 8 59.67 15.89 37.19
N LEU A 9 60.29 16.94 36.65
CA LEU A 9 59.86 17.57 35.40
C LEU A 9 60.05 16.63 34.19
N LYS A 10 61.17 15.89 34.13
CA LYS A 10 61.43 14.89 33.08
C LYS A 10 60.45 13.69 33.16
N ALA A 11 60.14 13.23 34.36
CA ALA A 11 59.17 12.15 34.56
C ALA A 11 57.74 12.56 34.16
N SER A 12 57.33 13.78 34.53
CA SER A 12 56.03 14.36 34.14
C SER A 12 55.92 14.56 32.63
N LEU A 13 56.94 15.11 31.98
CA LEU A 13 56.95 15.32 30.52
C LEU A 13 56.95 13.99 29.75
N GLY A 14 57.69 12.98 30.23
CA GLY A 14 57.68 11.63 29.66
C GLY A 14 56.32 10.94 29.77
N MET A 15 55.60 11.18 30.88
CA MET A 15 54.25 10.64 31.09
C MET A 15 53.21 11.31 30.18
N VAL A 16 53.29 12.63 29.99
CA VAL A 16 52.43 13.39 29.07
C VAL A 16 52.68 13.00 27.62
N LEU A 17 53.94 12.81 27.22
CA LEU A 17 54.30 12.34 25.87
C LEU A 17 53.82 10.91 25.62
N ARG A 18 53.95 10.00 26.59
CA ARG A 18 53.39 8.64 26.51
C ARG A 18 51.87 8.66 26.40
N ALA A 19 51.19 9.50 27.19
CA ALA A 19 49.74 9.64 27.14
C ALA A 19 49.26 10.20 25.79
N CYS A 20 49.92 11.22 25.25
CA CYS A 20 49.61 11.76 23.91
C CYS A 20 49.86 10.73 22.79
N TYR A 21 50.94 9.95 22.89
CA TYR A 21 51.26 8.90 21.93
C TYR A 21 50.24 7.75 21.97
N LEU A 22 49.83 7.31 23.18
CA LEU A 22 48.79 6.31 23.37
C LEU A 22 47.43 6.80 22.87
N ARG A 23 47.10 8.09 23.10
CA ARG A 23 45.85 8.70 22.62
C ARG A 23 45.81 8.80 21.10
N LYS A 24 46.92 9.18 20.45
CA LYS A 24 47.06 9.14 18.98
C LYS A 24 46.93 7.71 18.43
N LYS A 25 47.56 6.71 19.06
CA LYS A 25 47.40 5.29 18.66
C LYS A 25 45.97 4.80 18.82
N ALA A 26 45.28 5.17 19.90
CA ALA A 26 43.88 4.83 20.11
C ALA A 26 42.97 5.49 19.06
N SER A 27 43.16 6.77 18.75
CA SER A 27 42.43 7.46 17.70
C SER A 27 42.66 6.84 16.32
N MET A 28 43.91 6.52 15.98
CA MET A 28 44.24 5.84 14.71
C MET A 28 43.62 4.44 14.64
N ALA A 29 43.60 3.70 15.74
CA ALA A 29 42.94 2.39 15.82
C ALA A 29 41.43 2.51 15.62
N VAL A 30 40.77 3.48 16.25
CA VAL A 30 39.33 3.73 16.05
C VAL A 30 39.03 4.08 14.59
N VAL A 31 39.83 4.95 13.96
CA VAL A 31 39.64 5.29 12.54
C VAL A 31 39.86 4.07 11.66
N ALA A 32 40.90 3.26 11.90
CA ALA A 32 41.16 2.04 11.16
C ALA A 32 40.04 1.00 11.34
N PHE A 33 39.52 0.82 12.56
CA PHE A 33 38.36 -0.05 12.81
C PHE A 33 37.09 0.47 12.15
N THR A 34 36.89 1.79 12.12
CA THR A 34 35.71 2.39 11.47
C THR A 34 35.80 2.25 9.95
N LEU A 35 36.97 2.48 9.36
CA LEU A 35 37.21 2.28 7.93
C LEU A 35 37.12 0.80 7.55
N LEU A 36 37.68 -0.10 8.37
CA LEU A 36 37.56 -1.54 8.17
C LEU A 36 36.11 -2.01 8.31
N TRP A 37 35.37 -1.49 9.28
CA TRP A 37 33.94 -1.76 9.45
C TRP A 37 33.14 -1.24 8.26
N LEU A 38 33.37 0.00 7.82
CA LEU A 38 32.75 0.55 6.60
C LEU A 38 33.10 -0.27 5.36
N PHE A 39 34.35 -0.72 5.22
CA PHE A 39 34.80 -1.55 4.11
C PHE A 39 34.15 -2.94 4.13
N LEU A 40 34.14 -3.61 5.27
CA LEU A 40 33.49 -4.91 5.48
C LEU A 40 31.96 -4.83 5.33
N SER A 41 31.34 -3.76 5.82
CA SER A 41 29.92 -3.49 5.65
C SER A 41 29.55 -3.14 4.20
N SER A 42 30.45 -2.50 3.45
CA SER A 42 30.24 -2.19 2.02
C SER A 42 30.36 -3.43 1.11
N HIS A 43 30.91 -4.54 1.62
CA HIS A 43 31.15 -5.78 0.89
C HIS A 43 30.26 -6.95 1.30
N GLN A 44 29.24 -6.72 2.12
CA GLN A 44 28.18 -7.71 2.29
C GLN A 44 27.42 -7.85 0.97
N LYS A 45 27.68 -8.94 0.25
CA LYS A 45 26.87 -9.32 -0.92
C LYS A 45 25.41 -9.37 -0.45
N PRO A 46 24.46 -8.76 -1.19
CA PRO A 46 23.06 -8.89 -0.84
C PRO A 46 22.73 -10.39 -0.71
N PRO A 47 21.94 -10.80 0.30
CA PRO A 47 21.59 -12.20 0.46
C PRO A 47 21.00 -12.73 -0.85
N LEU A 48 21.35 -13.96 -1.24
CA LEU A 48 20.82 -14.54 -2.48
C LEU A 48 19.29 -14.60 -2.40
N ILE A 49 18.63 -14.23 -3.50
CA ILE A 49 17.19 -14.50 -3.66
C ILE A 49 17.08 -15.98 -3.99
N ASP A 50 16.35 -16.70 -3.15
CA ASP A 50 15.99 -18.09 -3.43
C ASP A 50 15.02 -18.08 -4.64
N PRO A 51 15.39 -18.68 -5.78
CA PRO A 51 14.57 -18.66 -6.98
C PRO A 51 13.23 -19.38 -6.84
N GLU A 52 13.07 -20.26 -5.85
CA GLU A 52 11.85 -21.03 -5.61
C GLU A 52 10.95 -20.41 -4.53
N PHE A 53 11.43 -19.37 -3.84
CA PHE A 53 10.70 -18.75 -2.73
C PHE A 53 9.70 -17.71 -3.25
N GLY A 54 8.41 -17.82 -2.91
CA GLY A 54 7.40 -16.82 -3.28
C GLY A 54 7.22 -16.69 -4.80
N LEU A 55 6.85 -17.78 -5.46
CA LEU A 55 6.49 -17.80 -6.88
C LEU A 55 5.05 -17.31 -7.09
N VAL A 56 4.81 -16.62 -8.20
CA VAL A 56 3.46 -16.14 -8.55
C VAL A 56 2.79 -17.13 -9.50
N ARG A 57 1.55 -17.51 -9.19
CA ARG A 57 0.77 -18.39 -10.07
C ARG A 57 0.56 -17.77 -11.45
N ASN A 58 0.75 -18.59 -12.47
CA ASN A 58 0.42 -18.26 -13.84
C ASN A 58 -1.09 -18.10 -14.00
N ILE A 59 -1.48 -17.17 -14.87
CA ILE A 59 -2.88 -16.97 -15.22
C ILE A 59 -3.34 -18.07 -16.19
N THR A 60 -4.52 -18.62 -15.92
CA THR A 60 -5.16 -19.68 -16.71
C THR A 60 -6.65 -19.39 -16.90
N SER A 61 -7.37 -20.24 -17.64
CA SER A 61 -8.84 -20.13 -17.76
C SER A 61 -9.56 -20.31 -16.42
N GLU A 62 -8.96 -21.03 -15.47
CA GLU A 62 -9.52 -21.29 -14.14
C GLU A 62 -9.13 -20.23 -13.12
N SER A 63 -8.44 -19.17 -13.55
CA SER A 63 -7.96 -18.15 -12.64
C SER A 63 -9.11 -17.39 -11.97
N ARG A 64 -8.99 -17.18 -10.66
CA ARG A 64 -9.97 -16.42 -9.88
C ARG A 64 -9.44 -15.03 -9.55
N TYR A 65 -10.29 -14.03 -9.73
CA TYR A 65 -9.94 -12.64 -9.44
C TYR A 65 -10.82 -12.07 -8.35
N ALA A 66 -10.34 -11.02 -7.72
CA ALA A 66 -11.16 -10.19 -6.84
C ALA A 66 -10.97 -8.72 -7.14
N ILE A 67 -12.07 -7.97 -7.02
CA ILE A 67 -12.03 -6.53 -6.79
C ILE A 67 -12.36 -6.31 -5.33
N ALA A 68 -11.43 -5.73 -4.58
CA ALA A 68 -11.52 -5.55 -3.14
C ALA A 68 -11.70 -4.08 -2.77
N THR A 69 -12.47 -3.83 -1.73
CA THR A 69 -12.52 -2.52 -1.05
C THR A 69 -12.42 -2.70 0.46
N PHE A 70 -12.25 -1.60 1.19
CA PHE A 70 -12.09 -1.60 2.64
C PHE A 70 -13.12 -0.70 3.33
N LEU A 71 -13.82 -1.24 4.33
CA LEU A 71 -14.77 -0.52 5.16
C LEU A 71 -14.40 -0.62 6.64
N THR A 72 -14.14 0.52 7.27
CA THR A 72 -13.82 0.60 8.70
C THR A 72 -14.96 1.22 9.52
N GLY A 73 -15.19 0.69 10.73
CA GLY A 73 -15.99 1.33 11.78
C GLY A 73 -15.30 2.53 12.46
N GLY A 74 -14.05 2.81 12.09
CA GLY A 74 -13.21 3.86 12.64
C GLY A 74 -12.87 3.63 14.11
N ASN A 75 -12.62 4.70 14.85
CA ASN A 75 -12.08 4.61 16.21
C ASN A 75 -13.08 4.21 17.29
N LYS A 76 -14.37 4.09 16.95
CA LYS A 76 -15.39 3.70 17.93
C LYS A 76 -15.26 2.21 18.20
N LYS A 77 -15.21 1.83 19.49
CA LYS A 77 -15.16 0.41 19.90
C LYS A 77 -16.34 -0.40 19.36
N SER A 78 -17.48 0.24 19.16
CA SER A 78 -18.67 -0.32 18.52
C SER A 78 -19.45 0.81 17.85
N LEU A 79 -19.99 0.53 16.67
CA LEU A 79 -20.98 1.38 16.00
C LEU A 79 -22.35 0.73 16.11
N ASN A 80 -23.41 1.53 16.20
CA ASN A 80 -24.76 0.99 16.04
C ASN A 80 -25.20 1.01 14.55
N ALA A 81 -26.29 0.29 14.25
CA ALA A 81 -26.80 0.17 12.88
C ALA A 81 -27.13 1.53 12.24
N LYS A 82 -27.73 2.45 13.00
CA LYS A 82 -28.12 3.79 12.53
C LYS A 82 -26.91 4.66 12.16
N GLU A 83 -25.82 4.56 12.92
CA GLU A 83 -24.57 5.26 12.61
C GLU A 83 -23.93 4.75 11.32
N MET A 84 -24.00 3.45 11.05
CA MET A 84 -23.49 2.87 9.80
C MET A 84 -24.41 3.10 8.61
N GLU A 85 -25.71 3.12 8.81
CA GLU A 85 -26.69 3.42 7.78
C GLU A 85 -26.48 4.82 7.18
N THR A 86 -26.11 5.79 8.02
CA THR A 86 -25.82 7.17 7.61
C THR A 86 -24.36 7.40 7.23
N ASN A 87 -23.50 6.37 7.33
CA ASN A 87 -22.08 6.48 6.99
C ASN A 87 -21.90 6.54 5.46
N ALA A 88 -21.29 7.63 4.98
CA ALA A 88 -21.05 7.84 3.56
C ALA A 88 -20.16 6.74 2.94
N TYR A 89 -19.18 6.21 3.68
CA TYR A 89 -18.34 5.11 3.20
C TYR A 89 -19.11 3.79 3.10
N ASN A 90 -20.00 3.50 4.05
CA ASN A 90 -20.89 2.34 3.93
C ASN A 90 -21.78 2.47 2.69
N THR A 91 -22.40 3.65 2.50
CA THR A 91 -23.18 3.93 1.28
C THR A 91 -22.33 3.77 0.02
N ALA A 92 -21.09 4.24 0.04
CA ALA A 92 -20.20 4.17 -1.10
C ALA A 92 -19.75 2.74 -1.42
N THR A 93 -19.46 1.92 -0.41
CA THR A 93 -19.22 0.48 -0.56
C THR A 93 -20.42 -0.24 -1.18
N ARG A 94 -21.66 0.11 -0.78
CA ARG A 94 -22.87 -0.44 -1.41
C ARG A 94 -23.06 0.02 -2.85
N VAL A 95 -22.66 1.26 -3.18
CA VAL A 95 -22.63 1.73 -4.57
C VAL A 95 -21.63 0.91 -5.38
N LEU A 96 -20.42 0.64 -4.87
CA LEU A 96 -19.46 -0.25 -5.52
C LEU A 96 -20.04 -1.66 -5.73
N ALA A 97 -20.69 -2.24 -4.72
CA ALA A 97 -21.36 -3.53 -4.85
C ALA A 97 -22.38 -3.52 -6.01
N TYR A 98 -23.23 -2.48 -6.06
CA TYR A 98 -24.17 -2.30 -7.16
C TYR A 98 -23.46 -2.19 -8.52
N GLN A 99 -22.45 -1.33 -8.64
CA GLN A 99 -21.75 -1.09 -9.90
C GLN A 99 -21.03 -2.36 -10.40
N LEU A 100 -20.38 -3.11 -9.51
CA LEU A 100 -19.57 -4.26 -9.87
C LEU A 100 -20.38 -5.54 -10.07
N LEU A 101 -21.52 -5.70 -9.38
CA LEU A 101 -22.27 -6.96 -9.39
C LEU A 101 -23.58 -6.89 -10.19
N HIS A 102 -24.18 -5.70 -10.30
CA HIS A 102 -25.60 -5.59 -10.71
C HIS A 102 -25.85 -4.61 -11.86
N ALA A 103 -25.09 -3.51 -11.94
CA ALA A 103 -25.30 -2.47 -12.96
C ALA A 103 -24.95 -2.99 -14.37
N PRO A 104 -25.89 -2.98 -15.34
CA PRO A 104 -25.65 -3.53 -16.68
C PRO A 104 -24.41 -2.97 -17.39
N GLU A 105 -24.09 -1.70 -17.14
CA GLU A 105 -22.99 -0.96 -17.75
C GLU A 105 -21.60 -1.31 -17.20
N THR A 106 -21.52 -1.78 -15.95
CA THR A 106 -20.23 -1.93 -15.23
C THR A 106 -20.06 -3.28 -14.55
N ARG A 107 -21.11 -4.12 -14.49
CA ARG A 107 -21.05 -5.43 -13.83
C ARG A 107 -19.93 -6.30 -14.41
N CYS A 108 -19.15 -6.88 -13.53
CA CYS A 108 -18.09 -7.80 -13.87
C CYS A 108 -18.65 -9.18 -14.22
N ASN A 109 -17.84 -9.97 -14.91
CA ASN A 109 -18.14 -11.37 -15.17
C ASN A 109 -17.98 -12.24 -13.91
N SER A 110 -18.43 -13.50 -13.97
CA SER A 110 -18.49 -14.41 -12.82
C SER A 110 -17.15 -14.92 -12.29
N SER A 111 -16.03 -14.63 -12.96
CA SER A 111 -14.69 -14.98 -12.46
C SER A 111 -14.13 -13.98 -11.45
N VAL A 112 -14.85 -12.87 -11.21
CA VAL A 112 -14.43 -11.77 -10.34
C VAL A 112 -15.34 -11.64 -9.13
N ASP A 113 -14.81 -11.96 -7.95
CA ASP A 113 -15.50 -11.73 -6.69
C ASP A 113 -15.38 -10.26 -6.26
N PHE A 114 -16.46 -9.66 -5.73
CA PHE A 114 -16.36 -8.37 -5.04
C PHE A 114 -16.12 -8.59 -3.54
N VAL A 115 -14.92 -8.30 -3.07
CA VAL A 115 -14.50 -8.51 -1.67
C VAL A 115 -14.63 -7.22 -0.88
N VAL A 116 -15.31 -7.26 0.27
CA VAL A 116 -15.30 -6.14 1.23
C VAL A 116 -14.54 -6.57 2.46
N LEU A 117 -13.33 -6.04 2.60
CA LEU A 117 -12.54 -6.19 3.81
C LEU A 117 -13.09 -5.25 4.88
N VAL A 118 -13.42 -5.79 6.06
CA VAL A 118 -14.04 -5.01 7.15
C VAL A 118 -13.24 -5.09 8.44
N THR A 119 -13.27 -4.03 9.23
CA THR A 119 -12.75 -4.08 10.61
C THR A 119 -13.71 -4.82 11.55
N PRO A 120 -13.24 -5.44 12.65
CA PRO A 120 -14.09 -6.19 13.57
C PRO A 120 -15.23 -5.37 14.21
N ASN A 121 -15.07 -4.05 14.33
CA ASN A 121 -16.07 -3.14 14.87
C ASN A 121 -17.14 -2.71 13.85
N VAL A 122 -17.10 -3.20 12.60
CA VAL A 122 -18.23 -3.06 11.66
C VAL A 122 -19.38 -3.95 12.15
N PRO A 123 -20.58 -3.38 12.41
CA PRO A 123 -21.70 -4.12 12.98
C PRO A 123 -22.10 -5.31 12.12
N LYS A 124 -22.53 -6.41 12.76
CA LYS A 124 -22.96 -7.62 12.05
C LYS A 124 -24.06 -7.32 11.02
N TYR A 125 -25.04 -6.49 11.37
CA TYR A 125 -26.09 -6.07 10.44
C TYR A 125 -25.54 -5.43 9.15
N THR A 126 -24.51 -4.58 9.26
CA THR A 126 -23.87 -3.98 8.08
C THR A 126 -23.15 -5.03 7.24
N ARG A 127 -22.47 -5.98 7.88
CA ARG A 127 -21.81 -7.09 7.19
C ARG A 127 -22.81 -7.99 6.47
N ASP A 128 -23.90 -8.34 7.15
CA ASP A 128 -24.99 -9.14 6.58
C ASP A 128 -25.64 -8.43 5.39
N GLN A 129 -25.83 -7.11 5.47
CA GLN A 129 -26.35 -6.31 4.35
C GLN A 129 -25.40 -6.34 3.14
N LEU A 130 -24.09 -6.22 3.36
CA LEU A 130 -23.10 -6.29 2.28
C LEU A 130 -23.06 -7.69 1.63
N THR A 131 -23.19 -8.75 2.44
CA THR A 131 -23.34 -10.11 1.93
C THR A 131 -24.63 -10.27 1.12
N ALA A 132 -25.75 -9.70 1.58
CA ALA A 132 -27.03 -9.70 0.86
C ALA A 132 -26.96 -8.88 -0.44
N ASP A 133 -26.15 -7.83 -0.48
CA ASP A 133 -25.85 -7.07 -1.70
C ASP A 133 -24.95 -7.87 -2.68
N GLY A 134 -24.46 -9.04 -2.29
CA GLY A 134 -23.68 -9.99 -3.11
C GLY A 134 -22.17 -9.96 -2.87
N ALA A 135 -21.67 -9.17 -1.91
CA ALA A 135 -20.25 -9.09 -1.63
C ALA A 135 -19.73 -10.28 -0.80
N VAL A 136 -18.47 -10.65 -1.05
CA VAL A 136 -17.70 -11.54 -0.16
C VAL A 136 -17.13 -10.69 0.99
N VAL A 137 -17.78 -10.72 2.15
CA VAL A 137 -17.36 -9.94 3.31
C VAL A 137 -16.30 -10.69 4.11
N VAL A 138 -15.11 -10.10 4.26
CA VAL A 138 -14.00 -10.68 5.02
C VAL A 138 -13.63 -9.78 6.20
N GLU A 139 -13.70 -10.31 7.41
CA GLU A 139 -13.24 -9.59 8.60
C GLU A 139 -11.69 -9.64 8.67
N ALA A 140 -11.06 -8.46 8.70
CA ALA A 140 -9.62 -8.34 8.81
C ALA A 140 -9.15 -8.56 10.25
N LYS A 141 -8.16 -9.44 10.42
CA LYS A 141 -7.43 -9.56 11.68
C LYS A 141 -6.52 -8.36 11.88
N ASP A 142 -6.48 -7.86 13.11
CA ASP A 142 -5.61 -6.74 13.49
C ASP A 142 -4.14 -6.97 13.07
N ILE A 143 -3.46 -5.89 12.70
CA ILE A 143 -2.04 -5.90 12.39
C ILE A 143 -1.27 -5.25 13.55
N PRO A 144 -0.23 -5.90 14.09
CA PRO A 144 0.58 -5.32 15.15
C PRO A 144 1.39 -4.15 14.58
N LEU A 145 1.07 -2.93 15.04
CA LEU A 145 1.77 -1.71 14.63
C LEU A 145 2.76 -1.27 15.71
N SER A 146 4.00 -1.06 15.30
CA SER A 146 5.05 -0.49 16.16
C SER A 146 4.70 0.94 16.54
N TRP A 147 5.15 1.40 17.72
CA TRP A 147 4.84 2.73 18.27
C TRP A 147 5.19 3.91 17.34
N TRP A 148 6.17 3.73 16.45
CA TRP A 148 6.66 4.76 15.54
C TRP A 148 5.81 4.88 14.27
N VAL A 149 5.10 3.83 13.90
CA VAL A 149 4.09 3.88 12.85
C VAL A 149 2.93 4.59 13.52
N SER A 150 2.84 5.90 13.33
CA SER A 150 1.79 6.72 13.90
C SER A 150 1.61 7.93 13.01
N THR A 151 0.37 8.36 12.86
CA THR A 151 0.05 9.60 12.15
C THR A 151 -0.79 10.48 13.05
N GLY A 152 -0.84 11.78 12.75
CA GLY A 152 -1.72 12.72 13.44
C GLY A 152 -3.21 12.53 13.13
N VAL A 153 -3.59 11.56 12.28
CA VAL A 153 -4.98 11.30 11.89
C VAL A 153 -5.61 10.33 12.90
N THR A 154 -6.93 10.25 12.98
CA THR A 154 -7.60 9.39 13.97
C THR A 154 -7.67 7.92 13.53
N ARG A 155 -7.88 7.61 12.25
CA ARG A 155 -8.21 6.26 11.71
C ARG A 155 -7.06 5.52 10.99
N TRP A 156 -5.84 5.98 11.20
CA TRP A 156 -4.68 5.56 10.40
C TRP A 156 -4.29 4.09 10.59
N LYS A 157 -4.56 3.51 11.76
CA LYS A 157 -4.22 2.11 12.07
C LYS A 157 -4.96 1.15 11.18
N ASP A 158 -6.25 1.40 10.97
CA ASP A 158 -7.13 0.52 10.22
C ASP A 158 -6.70 0.41 8.76
N GLN A 159 -6.07 1.44 8.19
CA GLN A 159 -5.64 1.41 6.79
C GLN A 159 -4.59 0.32 6.52
N PHE A 160 -3.75 -0.01 7.52
CA PHE A 160 -2.80 -1.11 7.37
C PHE A 160 -3.50 -2.47 7.21
N LEU A 161 -4.76 -2.63 7.63
CA LEU A 161 -5.49 -3.87 7.45
C LEU A 161 -5.70 -4.24 5.99
N LYS A 162 -5.63 -3.28 5.05
CA LYS A 162 -5.60 -3.56 3.61
C LYS A 162 -4.49 -4.53 3.22
N LEU A 163 -3.38 -4.59 3.97
CA LEU A 163 -2.31 -5.55 3.74
C LEU A 163 -2.78 -7.01 3.88
N ARG A 164 -3.87 -7.28 4.60
CA ARG A 164 -4.49 -8.62 4.69
C ARG A 164 -4.97 -9.16 3.34
N LEU A 165 -5.16 -8.30 2.33
CA LEU A 165 -5.47 -8.73 0.97
C LEU A 165 -4.35 -9.59 0.36
N PHE A 166 -3.09 -9.40 0.78
CA PHE A 166 -1.97 -10.20 0.30
C PHE A 166 -1.99 -11.64 0.84
N GLU A 167 -2.73 -11.93 1.92
CA GLU A 167 -2.91 -13.29 2.43
C GLU A 167 -4.00 -14.06 1.67
N MET A 168 -4.80 -13.39 0.82
CA MET A 168 -5.92 -14.00 0.09
C MET A 168 -5.45 -14.77 -1.15
N THR A 169 -4.60 -15.77 -0.93
CA THR A 169 -3.96 -16.59 -1.97
C THR A 169 -4.91 -17.55 -2.69
N GLN A 170 -6.21 -17.55 -2.36
CA GLN A 170 -7.25 -18.17 -3.18
C GLN A 170 -7.56 -17.39 -4.48
N TYR A 171 -7.09 -16.15 -4.59
CA TYR A 171 -7.16 -15.35 -5.81
C TYR A 171 -5.81 -15.28 -6.49
N ASP A 172 -5.80 -15.25 -7.83
CA ASP A 172 -4.59 -15.05 -8.61
C ASP A 172 -4.22 -13.58 -8.70
N ARG A 173 -5.21 -12.70 -8.80
CA ARG A 173 -5.04 -11.25 -8.82
C ARG A 173 -6.14 -10.58 -8.01
N ILE A 174 -5.77 -9.55 -7.25
CA ILE A 174 -6.70 -8.71 -6.51
C ILE A 174 -6.46 -7.27 -6.92
N LEU A 175 -7.48 -6.63 -7.49
CA LEU A 175 -7.54 -5.18 -7.65
C LEU A 175 -8.12 -4.59 -6.37
N PHE A 176 -7.40 -3.70 -5.70
CA PHE A 176 -7.95 -2.87 -4.65
C PHE A 176 -8.45 -1.54 -5.20
N VAL A 177 -9.66 -1.16 -4.81
CA VAL A 177 -10.24 0.17 -5.04
C VAL A 177 -10.79 0.75 -3.73
N ASP A 178 -10.44 2.00 -3.41
CA ASP A 178 -11.01 2.67 -2.25
C ASP A 178 -12.52 2.90 -2.43
N ALA A 179 -13.25 2.90 -1.31
CA ALA A 179 -14.71 3.00 -1.32
C ALA A 179 -15.25 4.32 -1.91
N ASP A 180 -14.46 5.40 -1.93
CA ASP A 180 -14.76 6.67 -2.61
C ASP A 180 -14.43 6.68 -4.11
N THR A 181 -14.56 5.52 -4.76
CA THR A 181 -14.36 5.39 -6.20
C THR A 181 -15.70 5.34 -6.94
N LEU A 182 -15.82 6.12 -8.02
CA LEU A 182 -16.94 6.03 -8.97
C LEU A 182 -16.50 5.24 -10.20
N ILE A 183 -17.18 4.15 -10.50
CA ILE A 183 -16.92 3.31 -11.68
C ILE A 183 -17.74 3.81 -12.87
N ARG A 184 -17.15 3.88 -14.06
CA ARG A 184 -17.78 4.37 -15.29
C ARG A 184 -17.67 3.43 -16.49
N GLY A 185 -17.01 2.29 -16.32
CA GLY A 185 -16.88 1.25 -17.33
C GLY A 185 -16.59 -0.11 -16.71
N LYS A 186 -16.49 -1.15 -17.54
CA LYS A 186 -16.13 -2.49 -17.09
C LYS A 186 -14.73 -2.48 -16.49
N LEU A 187 -14.65 -2.87 -15.22
CA LEU A 187 -13.40 -2.86 -14.46
C LEU A 187 -12.67 -4.20 -14.50
N ASP A 188 -13.36 -5.29 -14.83
CA ASP A 188 -12.80 -6.64 -14.94
C ASP A 188 -11.86 -6.83 -16.14
N ASP A 189 -12.01 -6.02 -17.19
CA ASP A 189 -11.08 -5.97 -18.33
C ASP A 189 -9.63 -5.66 -17.91
N ILE A 190 -9.40 -5.14 -16.69
CA ILE A 190 -8.05 -4.89 -16.15
C ILE A 190 -7.24 -6.17 -15.95
N PHE A 191 -7.91 -7.30 -15.70
CA PHE A 191 -7.23 -8.58 -15.49
C PHE A 191 -6.61 -9.13 -16.78
N ASP A 192 -7.01 -8.58 -17.93
CA ASP A 192 -6.47 -8.94 -19.25
C ASP A 192 -5.25 -8.09 -19.66
N GLU A 193 -4.90 -7.06 -18.89
CA GLU A 193 -3.72 -6.25 -19.17
C GLU A 193 -2.43 -7.07 -19.05
N LEU A 194 -1.48 -6.84 -19.97
CA LEU A 194 -0.23 -7.60 -20.01
C LEU A 194 0.59 -7.42 -18.73
N GLU A 195 0.59 -6.21 -18.15
CA GLU A 195 1.20 -5.93 -16.86
C GLU A 195 0.52 -6.64 -15.68
N VAL A 196 -0.74 -7.04 -15.81
CA VAL A 196 -1.46 -7.77 -14.75
C VAL A 196 -1.22 -9.26 -14.89
N GLN A 197 -1.22 -9.78 -16.12
CA GLN A 197 -1.04 -11.21 -16.36
C GLN A 197 0.38 -11.69 -16.03
N ARG A 198 1.41 -10.91 -16.41
CA ARG A 198 2.81 -11.36 -16.33
C ARG A 198 3.44 -11.01 -14.98
N PRO A 199 3.94 -11.96 -14.17
CA PRO A 199 4.74 -11.65 -12.99
C PRO A 199 6.09 -11.00 -13.38
N ALA A 200 6.66 -10.24 -12.45
CA ALA A 200 8.02 -9.71 -12.53
C ALA A 200 8.93 -10.49 -11.58
N ASN A 201 10.22 -10.61 -11.95
CA ASN A 201 11.23 -11.17 -11.06
C ASN A 201 11.77 -10.08 -10.13
N THR A 202 12.01 -10.43 -8.87
CA THR A 202 12.66 -9.53 -7.91
C THR A 202 14.12 -9.28 -8.31
N LEU A 203 14.52 -8.01 -8.31
CA LEU A 203 15.80 -7.56 -8.81
C LEU A 203 16.92 -7.75 -7.77
N SER A 204 17.61 -8.89 -7.83
CA SER A 204 18.68 -9.28 -6.90
C SER A 204 19.87 -8.30 -6.82
N ARG A 205 20.09 -7.50 -7.86
CA ARG A 205 21.19 -6.52 -7.91
C ARG A 205 20.89 -5.20 -7.19
N ARG A 206 19.64 -4.97 -6.77
CA ARG A 206 19.24 -3.73 -6.11
C ARG A 206 19.38 -3.83 -4.58
N ILE A 207 19.60 -2.67 -3.95
CA ILE A 207 19.87 -2.59 -2.52
C ILE A 207 18.64 -3.04 -1.74
N ARG A 208 18.78 -4.14 -0.99
CA ARG A 208 17.85 -4.58 0.05
C ARG A 208 18.43 -4.29 1.42
N ARG A 209 17.55 -4.06 2.40
CA ARG A 209 17.94 -3.98 3.80
C ARG A 209 18.03 -5.39 4.39
N ALA A 210 19.20 -5.75 4.90
CA ALA A 210 19.47 -7.10 5.41
C ALA A 210 18.67 -7.47 6.66
N ASP A 211 18.06 -6.49 7.33
CA ASP A 211 17.24 -6.66 8.52
C ASP A 211 15.74 -6.83 8.22
N GLU A 212 15.32 -6.80 6.95
CA GLU A 212 13.96 -7.11 6.52
C GLU A 212 13.81 -8.62 6.18
N ALA A 213 12.57 -9.12 6.15
CA ALA A 213 12.30 -10.50 5.76
C ALA A 213 12.71 -10.77 4.30
N PRO A 214 12.92 -12.06 3.92
CA PRO A 214 13.22 -12.43 2.54
C PRO A 214 12.17 -11.90 1.56
N LEU A 215 12.64 -11.51 0.37
CA LEU A 215 11.76 -11.10 -0.72
C LEU A 215 11.38 -12.31 -1.55
N PRO A 216 10.15 -12.38 -2.06
CA PRO A 216 9.77 -13.41 -3.02
C PRO A 216 10.61 -13.29 -4.31
N ALA A 217 10.81 -14.40 -5.01
CA ALA A 217 11.48 -14.47 -6.30
C ALA A 217 10.67 -13.77 -7.39
N GLN A 218 9.34 -13.87 -7.30
CA GLN A 218 8.41 -13.25 -8.22
C GLN A 218 7.36 -12.41 -7.49
N TYR A 219 6.90 -11.36 -8.13
CA TYR A 219 5.80 -10.56 -7.64
C TYR A 219 4.97 -10.03 -8.80
N MET A 220 3.74 -9.64 -8.51
CA MET A 220 2.92 -8.87 -9.43
C MET A 220 2.35 -7.72 -8.61
N PHE A 221 2.79 -6.50 -8.90
CA PHE A 221 2.22 -5.29 -8.31
C PHE A 221 2.21 -4.18 -9.37
N ALA A 222 1.03 -3.63 -9.63
CA ALA A 222 0.84 -2.50 -10.53
C ALA A 222 -0.13 -1.49 -9.89
N ALA A 223 0.05 -0.22 -10.20
CA ALA A 223 -0.71 0.88 -9.59
C ALA A 223 -0.87 2.03 -10.58
N ARG A 224 -1.60 3.07 -10.17
CA ARG A 224 -1.66 4.34 -10.89
C ARG A 224 -0.90 5.43 -10.14
N SER A 225 -0.12 6.19 -10.90
CA SER A 225 0.52 7.44 -10.43
C SER A 225 -0.49 8.34 -9.73
N ASP A 226 -0.07 8.95 -8.62
CA ASP A 226 -0.93 9.84 -7.86
C ASP A 226 -0.94 11.25 -8.48
N ASN A 227 -2.10 11.65 -9.01
CA ASN A 227 -2.29 12.97 -9.61
C ASN A 227 -2.12 14.12 -8.61
N GLN A 228 -2.12 13.84 -7.30
CA GLN A 228 -1.75 14.84 -6.29
C GLN A 228 -0.37 15.47 -6.57
N LEU A 229 0.56 14.70 -7.15
CA LEU A 229 1.92 15.16 -7.44
C LEU A 229 2.06 15.87 -8.80
N THR A 230 1.02 15.86 -9.63
CA THR A 230 1.06 16.37 -11.02
C THR A 230 0.11 17.53 -11.24
N GLY A 231 -0.37 18.16 -10.16
CA GLY A 231 -1.25 19.33 -10.21
C GLY A 231 -2.66 19.10 -9.66
N GLU A 232 -2.89 17.99 -8.97
CA GLU A 232 -4.18 17.60 -8.40
C GLU A 232 -5.27 17.68 -9.49
N ARG A 233 -6.32 18.47 -9.30
CA ARG A 233 -7.40 18.60 -10.29
C ARG A 233 -6.99 19.29 -11.60
N ARG A 234 -5.85 19.99 -11.60
CA ARG A 234 -5.28 20.65 -12.77
C ARG A 234 -4.18 19.82 -13.45
N HIS A 235 -4.06 18.53 -13.12
CA HIS A 235 -3.14 17.64 -13.80
C HIS A 235 -3.46 17.57 -15.31
N PRO A 236 -2.44 17.40 -16.18
CA PRO A 236 -2.64 17.30 -17.63
C PRO A 236 -3.32 15.98 -18.01
N PHE A 237 -3.92 15.93 -19.20
CA PHE A 237 -4.47 14.70 -19.76
C PHE A 237 -3.74 14.31 -21.06
N PRO A 238 -3.22 13.07 -21.21
CA PRO A 238 -3.18 12.01 -20.20
C PRO A 238 -2.28 12.38 -19.00
N PRO A 239 -2.56 11.87 -17.78
CA PRO A 239 -1.77 12.17 -16.59
C PRO A 239 -0.30 11.76 -16.71
N LEU A 240 0.58 12.56 -16.13
CA LEU A 240 2.02 12.25 -16.07
C LEU A 240 2.29 11.11 -15.08
N ASN A 241 3.30 10.30 -15.39
CA ASN A 241 3.79 9.30 -14.45
C ASN A 241 4.58 9.93 -13.30
N THR A 242 4.50 9.32 -12.13
CA THR A 242 5.18 9.75 -10.90
C THR A 242 6.02 8.62 -10.31
N GLU A 243 6.84 8.98 -9.33
CA GLU A 243 7.58 8.01 -8.50
C GLU A 243 6.67 7.32 -7.47
N VAL A 244 5.59 7.99 -7.07
CA VAL A 244 4.66 7.57 -6.00
C VAL A 244 3.29 7.27 -6.58
N PHE A 245 2.76 6.09 -6.28
CA PHE A 245 1.40 5.70 -6.67
C PHE A 245 0.38 5.99 -5.56
N SER A 246 -0.90 6.07 -5.94
CA SER A 246 -2.04 6.14 -5.02
C SER A 246 -2.38 4.75 -4.47
N ALA A 247 -2.51 4.62 -3.14
CA ALA A 247 -2.97 3.37 -2.52
C ALA A 247 -4.49 3.17 -2.58
N GLY A 248 -5.22 4.10 -3.21
CA GLY A 248 -6.64 3.94 -3.52
C GLY A 248 -6.92 3.11 -4.76
N PHE A 249 -5.88 2.81 -5.58
CA PHE A 249 -6.01 1.99 -6.78
C PHE A 249 -4.71 1.23 -7.09
N TRP A 250 -4.69 -0.07 -6.79
CA TRP A 250 -3.55 -0.95 -7.08
C TRP A 250 -4.02 -2.38 -7.29
N ILE A 251 -3.28 -3.14 -8.09
CA ILE A 251 -3.52 -4.56 -8.34
C ILE A 251 -2.29 -5.36 -7.95
N ALA A 252 -2.50 -6.48 -7.28
CA ALA A 252 -1.42 -7.38 -6.86
C ALA A 252 -1.75 -8.85 -7.07
N ALA A 253 -0.73 -9.69 -7.19
CA ALA A 253 -0.85 -11.10 -6.87
C ALA A 253 -0.68 -11.26 -5.35
N PRO A 254 -1.67 -11.83 -4.64
CA PRO A 254 -1.53 -12.14 -3.22
C PRO A 254 -0.35 -13.10 -2.98
N SER A 255 0.41 -12.86 -1.91
CA SER A 255 1.55 -13.68 -1.50
C SER A 255 1.76 -13.54 0.01
N GLN A 256 1.87 -14.68 0.68
CA GLN A 256 2.18 -14.71 2.12
C GLN A 256 3.57 -14.12 2.38
N GLU A 257 4.52 -14.36 1.48
CA GLU A 257 5.88 -13.84 1.54
C GLU A 257 5.90 -12.31 1.44
N LEU A 258 5.08 -11.71 0.57
CA LEU A 258 4.90 -10.25 0.51
C LEU A 258 4.30 -9.71 1.81
N PHE A 259 3.29 -10.40 2.36
CA PHE A 259 2.70 -10.00 3.64
C PHE A 259 3.74 -10.03 4.76
N ASP A 260 4.50 -11.11 4.88
CA ASP A 260 5.57 -11.27 5.87
C ASP A 260 6.66 -10.20 5.69
N TYR A 261 6.98 -9.86 4.45
CA TYR A 261 7.87 -8.74 4.11
C TYR A 261 7.33 -7.41 4.64
N PHE A 262 6.07 -7.07 4.41
CA PHE A 262 5.45 -5.86 4.94
C PHE A 262 5.46 -5.84 6.48
N MET A 263 5.15 -6.98 7.12
CA MET A 263 5.20 -7.10 8.57
C MET A 263 6.62 -6.92 9.12
N SER A 264 7.65 -7.34 8.37
CA SER A 264 9.03 -7.06 8.73
C SER A 264 9.33 -5.55 8.67
N ILE A 265 8.95 -4.86 7.59
CA ILE A 265 9.14 -3.40 7.42
C ILE A 265 8.56 -2.61 8.60
N LEU A 266 7.35 -2.96 9.06
CA LEU A 266 6.68 -2.30 10.19
C LEU A 266 7.43 -2.39 11.52
N LYS A 267 8.37 -3.34 11.67
CA LYS A 267 9.17 -3.50 12.89
C LYS A 267 10.35 -2.54 12.95
N HIS A 268 10.79 -1.96 11.83
CA HIS A 268 12.01 -1.16 11.77
C HIS A 268 11.73 0.33 11.84
N TYR A 269 12.22 0.98 12.91
CA TYR A 269 12.07 2.40 13.13
C TYR A 269 12.53 3.24 11.93
N ARG A 270 11.69 4.19 11.49
CA ARG A 270 11.96 5.12 10.36
C ARG A 270 12.29 4.42 9.05
N ARG A 271 11.78 3.21 8.83
CA ARG A 271 11.99 2.51 7.55
C ARG A 271 11.32 3.24 6.38
N PHE A 272 10.15 3.84 6.66
CA PHE A 272 9.41 4.71 5.75
C PHE A 272 8.80 5.88 6.54
N ASP A 273 8.35 6.92 5.86
CA ASP A 273 7.56 8.01 6.47
C ASP A 273 6.09 7.57 6.57
N PRO A 274 5.53 7.35 7.77
CA PRO A 274 4.17 6.85 7.91
C PRO A 274 3.06 7.86 7.58
N HIS A 275 3.37 9.08 7.11
CA HIS A 275 2.38 10.14 6.88
C HIS A 275 1.16 9.68 6.06
N THR A 276 1.36 8.93 4.98
CA THR A 276 0.29 8.38 4.14
C THR A 276 -0.05 6.92 4.47
N MET A 277 0.22 6.48 5.70
CA MET A 277 -0.17 5.17 6.24
C MET A 277 0.40 4.00 5.43
N GLU A 278 -0.45 3.06 5.01
CA GLU A 278 -0.12 1.90 4.19
C GLU A 278 0.38 2.32 2.81
N GLN A 279 -0.07 3.45 2.25
CA GLN A 279 0.44 3.98 0.98
C GLN A 279 1.94 4.22 1.08
N SER A 280 2.42 4.81 2.17
CA SER A 280 3.85 5.03 2.38
C SER A 280 4.62 3.71 2.50
N LEU A 281 4.05 2.70 3.16
CA LEU A 281 4.67 1.39 3.27
C LEU A 281 4.75 0.70 1.91
N LEU A 282 3.67 0.71 1.13
CA LEU A 282 3.61 0.09 -0.19
C LEU A 282 4.52 0.84 -1.18
N ASN A 283 4.55 2.17 -1.14
CA ASN A 283 5.51 2.97 -1.92
C ASN A 283 6.95 2.66 -1.51
N TYR A 284 7.24 2.46 -0.22
CA TYR A 284 8.55 1.99 0.19
C TYR A 284 8.86 0.60 -0.39
N ALA A 285 7.98 -0.39 -0.20
CA ALA A 285 8.21 -1.76 -0.64
C ALA A 285 8.40 -1.87 -2.15
N PHE A 286 7.60 -1.12 -2.91
CA PHE A 286 7.55 -1.20 -4.38
C PHE A 286 8.19 -0.01 -5.10
N ARG A 287 8.93 0.87 -4.41
CA ARG A 287 9.61 2.06 -4.99
C ARG A 287 10.40 1.74 -6.27
N ARG A 288 10.44 2.68 -7.22
CA ARG A 288 11.09 2.50 -8.54
C ARG A 288 12.58 2.16 -8.46
N ASP A 289 13.28 2.66 -7.44
CA ASP A 289 14.69 2.38 -7.21
C ASP A 289 14.92 1.06 -6.42
N GLY A 290 13.86 0.44 -5.93
CA GLY A 290 13.87 -0.75 -5.08
C GLY A 290 13.91 -2.08 -5.83
N PRO A 291 13.95 -3.21 -5.11
CA PRO A 291 14.08 -4.55 -5.68
C PRO A 291 12.81 -5.06 -6.36
N MET A 292 11.65 -4.51 -6.03
CA MET A 292 10.35 -4.89 -6.60
C MET A 292 9.63 -3.64 -7.13
N PRO A 293 10.14 -2.94 -8.15
CA PRO A 293 9.50 -1.72 -8.64
C PRO A 293 8.05 -1.98 -9.09
N TRP A 294 7.11 -1.15 -8.66
CA TRP A 294 5.73 -1.20 -9.13
C TRP A 294 5.65 -0.90 -10.63
N ARG A 295 4.66 -1.47 -11.31
CA ARG A 295 4.38 -1.19 -12.73
C ARG A 295 3.27 -0.16 -12.90
N GLU A 296 3.48 0.77 -13.82
CA GLU A 296 2.47 1.74 -14.18
C GLU A 296 1.34 1.06 -14.97
N MET A 297 0.11 1.17 -14.49
CA MET A 297 -1.07 0.79 -15.26
C MET A 297 -1.46 1.87 -16.25
N HIS A 298 -2.12 1.49 -17.35
CA HIS A 298 -2.65 2.46 -18.32
C HIS A 298 -3.55 3.53 -17.66
N TYR A 299 -3.44 4.79 -18.08
CA TYR A 299 -4.17 5.91 -17.44
C TYR A 299 -5.69 5.76 -17.46
N LYS A 300 -6.23 5.00 -18.43
CA LYS A 300 -7.67 4.70 -18.56
C LYS A 300 -8.24 4.06 -17.29
N TRP A 301 -7.43 3.42 -16.45
CA TRP A 301 -7.94 2.64 -15.32
C TRP A 301 -8.35 3.49 -14.13
N SER A 302 -7.55 4.48 -13.75
CA SER A 302 -7.83 5.29 -12.57
C SER A 302 -7.21 6.67 -12.62
N ALA A 303 -7.97 7.64 -12.10
CA ALA A 303 -7.52 9.00 -11.84
C ALA A 303 -7.90 9.42 -10.41
N THR A 304 -6.91 9.83 -9.63
CA THR A 304 -7.14 10.66 -8.43
C THR A 304 -7.37 12.10 -8.86
N TRP A 305 -8.10 12.89 -8.08
CA TRP A 305 -8.39 14.30 -8.41
C TRP A 305 -9.01 14.50 -9.82
N PRO A 306 -10.06 13.76 -10.18
CA PRO A 306 -10.57 13.70 -11.54
C PRO A 306 -11.06 15.05 -12.08
N ASN A 307 -10.79 15.29 -13.37
CA ASN A 307 -11.20 16.48 -14.12
C ASN A 307 -11.96 16.10 -15.42
N SER A 308 -12.31 17.10 -16.23
CA SER A 308 -13.05 16.87 -17.49
C SER A 308 -12.26 16.07 -18.51
N GLY A 309 -10.93 16.19 -18.53
CA GLY A 309 -10.06 15.39 -19.40
C GLY A 309 -10.14 13.90 -19.07
N ASP A 310 -10.15 13.53 -17.78
CA ASP A 310 -10.37 12.12 -17.37
C ASP A 310 -11.75 11.62 -17.80
N VAL A 311 -12.75 12.52 -17.75
CA VAL A 311 -14.12 12.23 -18.15
C VAL A 311 -14.21 11.92 -19.64
N GLU A 312 -13.70 12.82 -20.48
CA GLU A 312 -13.64 12.74 -21.94
C GLU A 312 -12.74 11.59 -22.41
N GLY A 313 -11.66 11.34 -21.68
CA GLY A 313 -10.72 10.24 -21.90
C GLY A 313 -11.21 8.86 -21.48
N HIS A 314 -12.48 8.76 -21.07
CA HIS A 314 -13.12 7.51 -20.65
C HIS A 314 -12.38 6.78 -19.52
N VAL A 315 -11.82 7.51 -18.55
CA VAL A 315 -11.23 6.88 -17.37
C VAL A 315 -12.32 6.10 -16.62
N VAL A 316 -12.03 4.82 -16.35
CA VAL A 316 -12.93 3.80 -15.83
C VAL A 316 -13.24 4.04 -14.35
N THR A 317 -12.24 4.39 -13.55
CA THR A 317 -12.44 4.69 -12.13
C THR A 317 -12.01 6.11 -11.78
N LEU A 318 -12.90 6.86 -11.13
CA LEU A 318 -12.65 8.22 -10.69
C LEU A 318 -12.62 8.24 -9.16
N HIS A 319 -11.46 8.55 -8.58
CA HIS A 319 -11.25 8.46 -7.13
C HIS A 319 -11.42 9.83 -6.47
N GLU A 320 -12.57 10.04 -5.83
CA GLU A 320 -12.91 11.28 -5.13
C GLU A 320 -14.16 11.10 -4.26
N LYS A 321 -14.25 11.85 -3.15
CA LYS A 321 -15.43 11.82 -2.27
C LYS A 321 -16.59 12.61 -2.88
N PHE A 322 -17.17 12.14 -3.98
CA PHE A 322 -18.20 12.86 -4.76
C PHE A 322 -19.51 13.16 -4.02
N TRP A 323 -19.76 12.51 -2.88
CA TRP A 323 -20.83 12.95 -1.97
C TRP A 323 -20.55 14.32 -1.32
N LYS A 324 -19.28 14.74 -1.25
CA LYS A 324 -18.82 15.96 -0.56
C LYS A 324 -18.12 16.96 -1.47
N THR A 325 -17.23 16.51 -2.35
CA THR A 325 -16.33 17.36 -3.15
C THR A 325 -16.30 16.94 -4.63
N GLY A 326 -15.55 17.67 -5.45
CA GLY A 326 -15.37 17.40 -6.88
C GLY A 326 -16.31 18.19 -7.82
N PRO A 327 -16.12 18.05 -9.14
CA PRO A 327 -16.93 18.68 -10.17
C PRO A 327 -18.44 18.40 -10.04
N GLN A 328 -19.29 19.39 -10.35
CA GLN A 328 -20.74 19.31 -10.09
C GLN A 328 -21.43 18.18 -10.85
N ASP A 329 -21.02 17.96 -12.09
CA ASP A 329 -21.42 16.89 -12.99
C ASP A 329 -21.06 15.51 -12.42
N LEU A 330 -19.82 15.32 -11.95
CA LEU A 330 -19.40 14.06 -11.31
C LEU A 330 -20.13 13.81 -9.99
N ARG A 331 -20.39 14.87 -9.21
CA ARG A 331 -21.23 14.76 -8.01
C ARG A 331 -22.68 14.42 -8.35
N LYS A 332 -23.21 14.88 -9.49
CA LYS A 332 -24.53 14.52 -9.98
C LYS A 332 -24.57 13.05 -10.38
N LEU A 333 -23.58 12.59 -11.14
CA LEU A 333 -23.42 11.19 -11.53
C LEU A 333 -23.33 10.26 -10.30
N TRP A 334 -22.57 10.65 -9.28
CA TRP A 334 -22.54 9.91 -8.00
C TRP A 334 -23.93 9.78 -7.36
N ARG A 335 -24.72 10.86 -7.32
CA ARG A 335 -26.08 10.83 -6.77
C ARG A 335 -27.01 9.95 -7.60
N GLU A 336 -26.86 9.95 -8.93
CA GLU A 336 -27.61 9.10 -9.84
C GLU A 336 -27.30 7.62 -9.58
N GLN A 337 -26.02 7.25 -9.48
CA GLN A 337 -25.59 5.88 -9.18
C GLN A 337 -26.03 5.41 -7.79
N ARG A 338 -25.96 6.28 -6.78
CA ARG A 338 -26.56 6.00 -5.47
C ARG A 338 -28.07 5.73 -5.57
N GLY A 339 -28.80 6.51 -6.37
CA GLY A 339 -30.22 6.31 -6.59
C GLY A 339 -30.54 5.01 -7.34
N ASN A 340 -29.70 4.63 -8.30
CA ASN A 340 -29.80 3.35 -9.02
C ASN A 340 -29.65 2.17 -8.06
N MET A 341 -28.60 2.20 -7.23
CA MET A 341 -28.34 1.21 -6.19
C MET A 341 -29.53 1.07 -5.23
N GLN A 342 -30.07 2.19 -4.73
CA GLN A 342 -31.23 2.18 -3.83
C GLN A 342 -32.45 1.55 -4.49
N ARG A 343 -32.78 1.94 -5.72
CA ARG A 343 -33.90 1.36 -6.48
C ARG A 343 -33.72 -0.14 -6.73
N TYR A 344 -32.49 -0.57 -7.01
CA TYR A 344 -32.19 -1.97 -7.27
C TYR A 344 -32.42 -2.82 -6.01
N PHE A 345 -31.75 -2.49 -4.90
CA PHE A 345 -31.87 -3.28 -3.68
C PHE A 345 -33.26 -3.19 -3.03
N SER A 346 -34.00 -2.09 -3.17
CA SER A 346 -35.39 -2.02 -2.71
C SER A 346 -36.34 -2.97 -3.46
N LYS A 347 -36.04 -3.33 -4.71
CA LYS A 347 -36.85 -4.28 -5.49
C LYS A 347 -36.49 -5.75 -5.23
N HIS A 348 -35.31 -5.99 -4.67
CA HIS A 348 -34.76 -7.34 -4.45
C HIS A 348 -34.56 -7.64 -2.95
N ALA A 349 -35.14 -6.83 -2.06
CA ALA A 349 -35.22 -7.13 -0.65
C ALA A 349 -36.30 -8.22 -0.46
N HIS A 350 -35.85 -9.43 -0.11
CA HIS A 350 -36.71 -10.57 0.23
C HIS A 350 -36.81 -10.75 1.74
#